data_AF-A0A2R2MNW9-F1
#
_entry.id   AF-A0A2R2MNW9-F1
#
_cell.length_a   1.000
_cell.length_b   1.000
_cell.length_c   1.000
_cell.angle_alpha   90.00
_cell.angle_beta   90.00
_cell.angle_gamma   90.00
#
_symmetry.space_group_name_H-M   'P 1'
#
loop_
_entity.id
_entity.type
_entity.pdbx_description
1 polymer ?
#
loop_
_entity_poly.entity_id
_entity_poly.type
_entity_poly.pdbx_seq_one_letter_code
_entity_poly.pdbx_strand_id
1 'polypeptide(L)'
;MCMLCKIKTQKKTIYYSVAPRGSGPDYFVYAAACSEVELDVLTGETVALRTDILYDCGKSLSPEIDIGQIEGSFVMGLGYWMTEKTRFNLETGRNITHGTWEYKVPLAKDIPRDF
;
A
#
# COMPACT_ATOMS: atom_id res chain seq x y z
N MET A 1 20.20 -1.05 13.24
CA MET A 1 21.37 -0.83 12.37
C MET A 1 20.81 -0.34 11.04
N CYS A 2 20.98 0.96 10.77
CA CYS A 2 20.34 1.69 9.68
C CYS A 2 20.85 1.21 8.31
N MET A 3 19.96 0.71 7.45
CA MET A 3 20.27 0.47 6.04
C MET A 3 19.47 1.48 5.19
N LEU A 4 20.14 2.59 4.88
CA LEU A 4 19.73 3.56 3.86
C LEU A 4 19.63 2.85 2.50
N CYS A 5 18.43 2.67 1.97
CA CYS A 5 18.21 2.28 0.59
C CYS A 5 17.50 3.44 -0.13
N LYS A 6 18.26 4.46 -0.52
CA LYS A 6 17.73 5.54 -1.36
C LYS A 6 16.99 4.96 -2.56
N ILE A 7 15.79 5.49 -2.84
CA ILE A 7 15.01 5.24 -4.06
C ILE A 7 15.92 5.47 -5.26
N LYS A 8 16.46 4.38 -5.80
CA LYS A 8 17.02 4.34 -7.15
C LYS A 8 16.00 3.57 -7.95
N THR A 9 15.40 4.25 -8.92
CA THR A 9 14.69 3.65 -10.05
C THR A 9 15.68 2.73 -10.79
N GLN A 10 15.90 1.52 -10.26
CA GLN A 10 16.75 0.53 -10.87
C GLN A 10 15.95 -0.05 -12.03
N LYS A 11 16.28 0.34 -13.26
CA LYS A 11 15.85 -0.36 -14.47
C LYS A 11 16.39 -1.80 -14.42
N LYS A 12 15.69 -2.70 -13.73
CA LYS A 12 15.90 -4.14 -13.85
C LYS A 12 14.85 -4.67 -14.80
N THR A 13 15.28 -5.02 -16.01
CA THR A 13 14.46 -5.70 -17.00
C THR A 13 14.12 -7.09 -16.48
N ILE A 14 12.85 -7.32 -16.15
CA ILE A 14 12.31 -8.64 -15.81
C ILE A 14 11.88 -9.29 -17.14
N TYR A 15 12.30 -10.53 -17.39
CA TYR A 15 11.91 -11.29 -18.58
C TYR A 15 10.57 -12.00 -18.33
N TYR A 16 9.59 -11.83 -19.22
CA TYR A 16 8.25 -12.39 -19.09
C TYR A 16 8.08 -13.69 -19.88
N SER A 17 7.40 -14.67 -19.30
CA SER A 17 6.81 -15.81 -20.01
C SER A 17 5.43 -15.42 -20.55
N VAL A 18 5.27 -15.42 -21.87
CA VAL A 18 3.98 -15.17 -22.55
C VAL A 18 3.03 -16.31 -22.23
N ALA A 19 1.90 -16.02 -21.59
CA ALA A 19 0.84 -17.00 -21.40
C ALA A 19 0.28 -17.42 -22.78
N PRO A 20 0.02 -18.73 -23.01
CA PRO A 20 -0.57 -19.18 -24.26
C PRO A 20 -1.94 -18.50 -24.48
N ARG A 21 -2.21 -18.11 -25.73
CA ARG A 21 -3.45 -17.42 -26.11
C ARG A 21 -4.68 -18.26 -25.73
N GLY A 22 -5.56 -17.71 -24.88
CA GLY A 22 -6.92 -18.23 -24.71
C GLY A 22 -7.48 -18.37 -23.28
N SER A 23 -6.72 -18.10 -22.21
CA SER A 23 -7.25 -18.27 -20.85
C SER A 23 -6.54 -17.45 -19.76
N GLY A 24 -6.40 -16.12 -19.94
CA GLY A 24 -5.88 -15.24 -18.89
C GLY A 24 -5.59 -13.81 -19.35
N PRO A 25 -5.22 -12.91 -18.42
CA PRO A 25 -4.85 -11.53 -18.75
C PRO A 25 -3.60 -11.48 -19.65
N ASP A 26 -3.57 -10.50 -20.57
CA ASP A 26 -2.52 -10.35 -21.60
C ASP A 26 -1.12 -10.04 -21.03
N TYR A 27 -1.07 -9.41 -19.85
CA TYR A 27 0.16 -9.13 -19.12
C TYR A 27 -0.11 -9.09 -17.61
N PHE A 28 0.94 -9.28 -16.83
CA PHE A 28 0.92 -9.14 -15.38
C PHE A 28 1.78 -7.96 -14.96
N VAL A 29 1.35 -7.31 -13.89
CA VAL A 29 2.07 -6.21 -13.25
C VAL A 29 2.68 -6.74 -11.97
N TYR A 30 3.98 -6.52 -11.80
CA TYR A 30 4.72 -6.98 -10.63
C TYR A 30 5.11 -5.80 -9.76
N ALA A 31 4.98 -5.97 -8.44
CA ALA A 31 5.39 -4.98 -7.47
C ALA A 31 5.92 -5.65 -6.20
N ALA A 32 6.82 -4.97 -5.51
CA ALA A 32 7.31 -5.36 -4.19
C ALA A 32 7.39 -4.11 -3.31
N ALA A 33 6.95 -4.22 -2.06
CA ALA A 33 7.03 -3.16 -1.07
C ALA A 33 7.76 -3.67 0.18
N CYS A 34 8.58 -2.82 0.79
CA CYS A 34 9.23 -3.06 2.07
C CYS A 34 8.93 -1.89 2.99
N SER A 35 8.38 -2.18 4.17
CA SER A 35 8.02 -1.15 5.15
C SER A 35 8.67 -1.43 6.49
N GLU A 36 9.21 -0.38 7.09
CA GLU A 36 9.70 -0.35 8.47
C GLU A 36 8.66 0.32 9.35
N VAL A 37 8.25 -0.36 10.42
CA VAL A 37 7.24 0.11 11.36
C VAL A 37 7.77 0.06 12.79
N GLU A 38 7.45 1.10 13.55
CA GLU A 38 7.68 1.16 14.99
C GLU A 38 6.37 0.85 15.72
N LEU A 39 6.44 -0.03 16.71
CA LEU A 39 5.30 -0.42 17.54
C LEU A 39 5.59 -0.02 18.99
N ASP A 40 4.73 0.82 19.56
CA ASP A 40 4.69 1.03 20.99
C ASP A 40 3.95 -0.13 21.66
N VAL A 41 4.69 -0.95 22.40
CA VAL A 41 4.17 -2.14 23.10
C VAL A 41 3.25 -1.82 24.27
N LEU A 42 3.27 -0.60 24.82
CA LEU A 42 2.42 -0.21 25.94
C LEU A 42 1.06 0.32 25.47
N THR A 43 1.04 1.11 24.41
CA THR A 43 -0.18 1.74 23.86
C THR A 43 -0.78 0.95 22.70
N GLY A 44 0.01 0.12 22.03
CA GLY A 44 -0.37 -0.55 20.79
C GLY A 44 -0.40 0.37 19.57
N GLU A 45 0.14 1.58 19.67
CA GLU A 45 0.24 2.52 18.56
C GLU A 45 1.35 2.08 17.59
N THR A 46 1.07 2.15 16.28
CA THR A 46 2.00 1.78 15.22
C THR A 46 2.29 2.97 14.32
N VAL A 47 3.55 3.25 14.08
CA VAL A 47 4.01 4.34 13.20
C VAL A 47 4.84 3.76 12.07
N ALA A 48 4.47 4.06 10.82
CA ALA A 48 5.29 3.71 9.66
C ALA A 48 6.48 4.68 9.56
N LEU A 49 7.70 4.17 9.69
CA LEU A 49 8.91 4.99 9.62
C LEU A 49 9.28 5.25 8.16
N ARG A 50 9.31 4.20 7.35
CA ARG A 50 9.75 4.24 5.97
C ARG A 50 9.11 3.14 5.14
N THR A 51 8.79 3.42 3.89
CA THR A 51 8.39 2.42 2.92
C THR A 51 9.13 2.64 1.60
N ASP A 52 9.67 1.57 1.02
CA ASP A 52 10.22 1.56 -0.33
C ASP A 52 9.34 0.66 -1.21
N ILE A 53 8.88 1.18 -2.35
CA ILE A 53 8.04 0.44 -3.31
C ILE A 53 8.76 0.34 -4.66
N LEU A 54 8.84 -0.88 -5.19
CA LEU A 54 9.28 -1.17 -6.56
C LEU A 54 8.09 -1.68 -7.37
N TYR A 55 7.77 -0.99 -8.46
CA TYR A 55 6.64 -1.31 -9.32
C TYR A 55 7.11 -1.40 -10.78
N ASP A 56 6.76 -2.48 -11.48
CA ASP A 56 7.00 -2.62 -12.91
C ASP A 56 5.80 -2.09 -13.70
N CYS A 57 5.95 -0.85 -14.20
CA CYS A 57 4.99 -0.17 -15.06
C CYS A 57 5.26 -0.36 -16.56
N GLY A 58 6.32 -1.09 -16.94
CA GLY A 58 6.82 -1.06 -18.31
C GLY A 58 7.20 0.35 -18.75
N LYS A 59 6.61 0.83 -19.86
CA LYS A 59 6.81 2.19 -20.35
C LYS A 59 5.66 3.08 -19.88
N SER A 60 5.88 3.79 -18.78
CA SER A 60 4.94 4.79 -18.26
C SER A 60 4.60 5.85 -19.33
N LEU A 61 3.32 6.19 -19.42
CA LEU A 61 2.81 7.26 -20.27
C LEU A 61 3.00 8.63 -19.61
N SER A 62 2.74 8.70 -18.31
CA SER A 62 2.93 9.88 -17.47
C SER A 62 3.47 9.43 -16.11
N PRO A 63 4.78 9.59 -15.86
CA PRO A 63 5.42 9.08 -14.64
C PRO A 63 4.82 9.64 -13.36
N GLU A 64 4.39 10.91 -13.37
CA GLU A 64 3.84 11.61 -12.21
C GLU A 64 2.49 11.03 -11.77
N ILE A 65 1.65 10.66 -12.73
CA ILE A 65 0.33 10.06 -12.45
C ILE A 65 0.51 8.64 -11.93
N ASP A 66 1.40 7.87 -12.54
CA ASP A 66 1.65 6.49 -12.13
C ASP A 66 2.23 6.42 -10.71
N ILE A 67 3.12 7.35 -10.35
CA ILE A 67 3.61 7.50 -8.98
C ILE A 67 2.44 7.79 -8.03
N GLY A 68 1.62 8.80 -8.32
CA GLY A 68 0.47 9.14 -7.45
C GLY A 68 -0.52 7.98 -7.26
N GLN A 69 -0.69 7.11 -8.25
CA GLN A 69 -1.51 5.90 -8.13
C GLN A 69 -0.88 4.87 -7.18
N ILE A 70 0.42 4.62 -7.30
CA ILE A 70 1.14 3.70 -6.42
C ILE A 70 1.07 4.21 -4.97
N GLU A 71 1.33 5.49 -4.76
CA GLU A 71 1.28 6.12 -3.44
C GLU A 71 -0.13 6.05 -2.84
N GLY A 72 -1.14 6.45 -3.61
CA GLY A 72 -2.53 6.42 -3.16
C GLY A 72 -3.03 5.01 -2.84
N SER A 73 -2.69 4.02 -3.69
CA SER A 73 -3.06 2.63 -3.47
C SER A 73 -2.39 2.04 -2.23
N PHE A 74 -1.13 2.40 -1.96
CA PHE A 74 -0.42 1.98 -0.77
C PHE A 74 -1.06 2.56 0.50
N VAL A 75 -1.38 3.86 0.52
CA VAL A 75 -2.04 4.51 1.67
C VAL A 75 -3.43 3.93 1.93
N MET A 76 -4.20 3.64 0.86
CA MET A 76 -5.49 2.95 0.98
C MET A 76 -5.34 1.57 1.60
N GLY A 77 -4.35 0.78 1.15
CA GLY A 77 -4.05 -0.53 1.72
C GLY A 77 -3.60 -0.45 3.19
N LEU A 78 -2.79 0.56 3.52
CA LEU A 78 -2.34 0.82 4.88
C LEU A 78 -3.52 1.13 5.82
N GLY A 79 -4.47 1.95 5.35
CA GLY A 79 -5.73 2.20 6.03
C GLY A 79 -6.50 0.91 6.31
N TYR A 80 -6.70 0.09 5.28
CA TYR A 80 -7.44 -1.18 5.37
C TYR A 80 -6.86 -2.14 6.43
N TRP A 81 -5.53 -2.23 6.54
CA TRP A 81 -4.89 -3.17 7.46
C TRP A 81 -4.71 -2.64 8.88
N MET A 82 -4.45 -1.34 9.05
CA MET A 82 -4.06 -0.79 10.36
C MET A 82 -5.18 0.00 11.04
N THR A 83 -5.84 0.89 10.31
CA THR A 83 -6.69 1.93 10.89
C THR A 83 -8.18 1.62 10.76
N GLU A 84 -8.60 1.22 9.56
CA GLU A 84 -9.99 1.07 9.16
C GLU A 84 -10.60 -0.19 9.78
N LYS A 85 -11.61 -0.01 10.63
CA LYS A 85 -12.29 -1.10 11.33
C LYS A 85 -13.78 -1.01 11.09
N THR A 86 -14.30 -1.90 10.26
CA THR A 86 -15.74 -2.01 10.06
C THR A 86 -16.34 -2.96 11.08
N ARG A 87 -17.18 -2.44 11.97
CA ARG A 87 -17.86 -3.22 13.01
C ARG A 87 -19.32 -3.38 12.68
N PHE A 88 -19.78 -4.63 12.70
CA PHE A 88 -21.18 -4.98 12.52
C PHE A 88 -21.77 -5.48 13.83
N ASN A 89 -23.03 -5.17 14.08
CA ASN A 89 -23.78 -5.76 15.16
C ASN A 89 -24.07 -7.23 14.83
N LEU A 90 -23.68 -8.15 15.71
CA LEU A 90 -23.77 -9.60 15.50
C LEU A 90 -25.22 -10.12 15.44
N GLU A 91 -26.15 -9.45 16.11
CA GLU A 91 -27.55 -9.89 16.21
C GLU A 91 -28.40 -9.35 15.05
N THR A 92 -28.14 -8.11 14.63
CA THR A 92 -28.95 -7.40 13.63
C THR A 92 -28.27 -7.30 12.26
N GLY A 93 -26.98 -7.59 12.15
CA GLY A 93 -26.18 -7.44 10.94
C GLY A 93 -25.93 -5.99 10.51
N ARG A 94 -26.38 -5.00 11.30
CA ARG A 94 -26.25 -3.58 10.95
C ARG A 94 -24.83 -3.07 11.17
N ASN A 95 -24.31 -2.26 10.24
CA ASN A 95 -23.03 -1.58 10.40
C ASN A 95 -23.12 -0.52 11.50
N ILE A 96 -22.27 -0.65 12.52
CA ILE A 96 -22.15 0.28 13.65
C ILE A 96 -21.26 1.45 13.24
N THR A 97 -20.19 1.18 12.49
CA THR A 97 -19.23 2.15 11.96
C THR A 97 -19.72 2.75 10.63
N HIS A 98 -20.80 3.51 10.70
CA HIS A 98 -21.47 4.10 9.54
C HIS A 98 -21.20 5.61 9.37
N GLY A 99 -20.39 6.19 10.25
CA GLY A 99 -20.00 7.60 10.21
C GLY A 99 -18.48 7.78 10.27
N THR A 100 -18.04 9.00 9.95
CA THR A 100 -16.63 9.43 10.03
C THR A 100 -16.13 9.54 11.48
N TRP A 101 -17.04 9.56 12.45
CA TRP A 101 -16.65 9.56 13.85
C TRP A 101 -16.15 8.19 14.30
N GLU A 102 -16.75 7.13 13.77
CA GLU A 102 -16.44 5.75 14.12
C GLU A 102 -15.45 5.11 13.14
N TYR A 103 -15.51 5.46 11.85
CA TYR A 103 -14.60 4.97 10.81
C TYR A 103 -13.46 5.97 10.60
N LYS A 104 -12.24 5.55 10.92
CA LYS A 104 -11.04 6.37 10.77
C LYS A 104 -10.25 5.92 9.55
N VAL A 105 -10.30 6.74 8.51
CA VAL A 105 -9.41 6.65 7.35
C VAL A 105 -8.00 7.07 7.74
N PRO A 106 -6.96 6.60 7.03
CA PRO A 106 -5.59 7.08 7.23
C PRO A 106 -5.50 8.59 6.98
N LEU A 107 -4.85 9.30 7.89
CA LEU A 107 -4.58 10.74 7.81
C LEU A 107 -3.12 11.01 7.46
N ALA A 108 -2.79 12.28 7.23
CA ALA A 108 -1.43 12.72 6.91
C ALA A 108 -0.36 12.43 7.99
N LYS A 109 -0.75 11.96 9.18
CA LYS A 109 0.20 11.50 10.21
C LYS A 109 0.52 10.01 10.11
N ASP A 110 -0.32 9.25 9.43
CA ASP A 110 -0.22 7.79 9.32
C ASP A 110 0.61 7.37 8.10
N ILE A 111 0.91 8.32 7.20
CA ILE A 111 1.79 8.08 6.05
C ILE A 111 3.25 7.93 6.50
N PRO A 112 4.06 7.08 5.82
CA PRO A 112 5.48 6.95 6.11
C PRO A 112 6.20 8.30 6.00
N ARG A 113 7.14 8.57 6.90
CA ARG A 113 7.93 9.82 6.87
C ARG A 113 8.90 9.87 5.68
N ASP A 114 9.34 8.71 5.24
CA ASP A 114 10.23 8.51 4.08
C ASP A 114 9.52 7.53 3.11
N PHE A 115 9.23 8.01 1.89
CA PHE A 115 8.37 7.34 0.90
C PHE A 115 8.93 7.48 -0.52
#